data_AF-A0A3M2APE2-F1
#
_entry.id   AF-A0A3M2APE2-F1
#
_cell.length_a   1.000
_cell.length_b   1.000
_cell.length_c   1.000
_cell.angle_alpha   90.00
_cell.angle_beta   90.00
_cell.angle_gamma   90.00
#
_symmetry.space_group_name_H-M   'P 1'
#
loop_
_entity.id
_entity.type
_entity.pdbx_description
1 polymer ?
#
loop_
_entity_poly.entity_id
_entity_poly.type
_entity_poly.pdbx_seq_one_letter_code
_entity_poly.pdbx_strand_id
1 'polypeptide(L)'
;PAGMDHIALARAADLLVVAPATADRIGLLAHGLAPDLLGSLALAFEQDKPRLFAPAMNPEMWRHPAVARNALLLESDGWRRIGPVEGPTACGEDGPGRMVEPGELAEAILGALEA
;
A
#
# COMPACT_ATOMS: atom_id res chain seq x y z
N PRO A 1 1.33 29.92 1.85
CA PRO A 1 0.48 29.21 2.83
C PRO A 1 0.95 27.76 3.02
N ALA A 2 1.52 27.43 4.18
CA ALA A 2 2.14 26.13 4.50
C ALA A 2 1.14 25.04 4.92
N GLY A 3 -0.16 25.21 4.60
CA GLY A 3 -1.24 24.28 4.98
C GLY A 3 -1.75 23.41 3.83
N MET A 4 -1.13 23.47 2.64
CA MET A 4 -1.62 22.83 1.41
C MET A 4 -0.67 21.74 0.88
N ASP A 5 0.37 21.39 1.62
CA ASP A 5 1.47 20.57 1.08
C ASP A 5 1.01 19.16 0.68
N HIS A 6 0.11 18.52 1.45
CA HIS A 6 -0.42 17.20 1.10
C HIS A 6 -1.36 17.22 -0.11
N ILE A 7 -2.16 18.29 -0.27
CA ILE A 7 -3.05 18.47 -1.43
C ILE A 7 -2.23 18.76 -2.68
N ALA A 8 -1.22 19.63 -2.57
CA ALA A 8 -0.32 19.93 -3.67
C ALA A 8 0.46 18.69 -4.11
N LEU A 9 0.96 17.90 -3.15
CA LEU A 9 1.67 16.66 -3.42
C LEU A 9 0.75 15.61 -4.06
N ALA A 10 -0.48 15.44 -3.57
CA ALA A 10 -1.45 14.51 -4.13
C ALA A 10 -1.79 14.85 -5.60
N ARG A 11 -1.99 16.14 -5.91
CA ARG A 11 -2.29 16.59 -7.28
C ARG A 11 -1.11 16.47 -8.23
N ALA A 12 0.11 16.68 -7.73
CA ALA A 12 1.32 16.64 -8.54
C ALA A 12 1.79 15.22 -8.88
N ALA A 13 1.36 14.22 -8.11
CA ALA A 13 1.74 12.83 -8.35
C ALA A 13 0.82 12.16 -9.39
N ASP A 14 1.41 11.35 -10.26
CA ASP A 14 0.71 10.53 -11.26
C ASP A 14 0.29 9.16 -10.71
N LEU A 15 0.91 8.72 -9.61
CA LEU A 15 0.68 7.44 -8.96
C LEU A 15 1.02 7.53 -7.46
N LEU A 16 0.33 6.75 -6.63
CA LEU A 16 0.65 6.57 -5.22
C LEU A 16 1.07 5.12 -4.95
N VAL A 17 2.24 4.92 -4.32
CA VAL A 17 2.68 3.60 -3.85
C VAL A 17 3.01 3.63 -2.36
N VAL A 18 2.55 2.61 -1.62
CA VAL A 18 2.90 2.36 -0.22
C VAL A 18 3.74 1.10 -0.14
N ALA A 19 5.04 1.25 0.09
CA ALA A 19 6.00 0.14 0.19
C ALA A 19 7.08 0.44 1.25
N PRO A 20 7.17 -0.34 2.34
CA PRO A 20 6.26 -1.42 2.72
C PRO A 20 4.88 -0.93 3.19
N ALA A 21 3.84 -1.68 2.87
CA ALA A 21 2.50 -1.54 3.46
C ALA A 21 2.36 -2.49 4.66
N THR A 22 2.58 -1.95 5.86
CA THR A 22 2.37 -2.69 7.12
C THR A 22 0.89 -3.03 7.35
N ALA A 23 0.59 -3.98 8.24
CA ALA A 23 -0.79 -4.30 8.63
C ALA A 23 -1.58 -3.08 9.15
N ASP A 24 -0.93 -2.22 9.94
CA ASP A 24 -1.52 -0.97 10.45
C ASP A 24 -1.88 -0.02 9.31
N ARG A 25 -0.92 0.24 8.40
CA ARG A 25 -1.16 1.09 7.23
C ARG A 25 -2.29 0.57 6.34
N ILE A 26 -2.35 -0.74 6.11
CA ILE A 26 -3.45 -1.36 5.34
C ILE A 26 -4.80 -1.10 6.04
N GLY A 27 -4.86 -1.28 7.36
CA GLY A 27 -6.09 -1.02 8.12
C GLY A 27 -6.52 0.45 8.11
N LEU A 28 -5.57 1.38 8.29
CA LEU A 28 -5.86 2.82 8.23
C LEU A 28 -6.41 3.22 6.87
N LEU A 29 -5.76 2.80 5.78
CA LEU A 29 -6.19 3.12 4.42
C LEU A 29 -7.56 2.49 4.10
N ALA A 30 -7.77 1.22 4.44
CA ALA A 30 -9.02 0.50 4.18
C ALA A 30 -10.24 1.13 4.87
N HIS A 31 -10.01 1.87 5.97
CA HIS A 31 -11.08 2.52 6.74
C HIS A 31 -11.09 4.04 6.60
N GLY A 32 -10.30 4.60 5.68
CA GLY A 32 -10.24 6.03 5.44
C GLY A 32 -9.75 6.84 6.65
N LEU A 33 -8.85 6.27 7.45
CA LEU A 33 -8.26 6.91 8.63
C LEU A 33 -6.92 7.57 8.25
N ALA A 34 -6.78 8.84 8.60
CA ALA A 34 -5.62 9.67 8.23
C ALA A 34 -4.97 10.38 9.43
N PRO A 35 -4.32 9.64 10.34
CA PRO A 35 -3.66 10.24 11.51
C PRO A 35 -2.34 10.96 11.17
N ASP A 36 -1.85 10.81 9.94
CA ASP A 36 -0.56 11.34 9.48
C ASP A 36 -0.60 11.82 8.03
N LEU A 37 0.51 12.40 7.58
CA LEU A 37 0.68 12.96 6.24
C LEU A 37 0.34 11.95 5.13
N LEU A 38 0.81 10.70 5.25
CA LEU A 38 0.55 9.67 4.24
C LEU A 38 -0.94 9.35 4.15
N GLY A 39 -1.63 9.24 5.28
CA GLY A 39 -3.07 9.02 5.30
C GLY A 39 -3.84 10.20 4.69
N SER A 40 -3.49 11.44 5.06
CA SER A 40 -4.14 12.63 4.49
C SER A 40 -3.90 12.76 2.99
N LEU A 41 -2.68 12.44 2.53
CA LEU A 41 -2.34 12.40 1.11
C LEU A 41 -3.14 11.32 0.39
N ALA A 42 -3.21 10.10 0.93
CA ALA A 42 -3.91 8.98 0.30
C ALA A 42 -5.42 9.26 0.14
N LEU A 43 -6.05 9.92 1.12
CA LEU A 43 -7.44 10.36 1.03
C LEU A 43 -7.64 11.50 0.03
N ALA A 44 -6.66 12.38 -0.12
CA ALA A 44 -6.71 13.49 -1.07
C ALA A 44 -6.28 13.10 -2.50
N PHE A 45 -5.74 11.89 -2.68
CA PHE A 45 -5.26 11.41 -3.96
C PHE A 45 -6.43 11.16 -4.92
N GLU A 46 -6.24 11.57 -6.17
CA GLU A 46 -7.25 11.45 -7.22
C GLU A 46 -7.56 9.98 -7.51
N GLN A 47 -8.85 9.63 -7.53
CA GLN A 47 -9.26 8.23 -7.46
C GLN A 47 -9.12 7.47 -8.80
N ASP A 48 -9.01 8.20 -9.90
CA ASP A 48 -8.73 7.74 -11.27
C ASP A 48 -7.24 7.45 -11.52
N LYS A 49 -6.34 7.95 -10.68
CA LYS A 49 -4.90 7.66 -10.76
C LYS A 49 -4.56 6.34 -10.07
N PRO A 50 -3.54 5.59 -10.56
CA PRO A 50 -3.14 4.33 -9.95
C PRO A 50 -2.71 4.46 -8.48
N ARG A 51 -3.20 3.56 -7.65
CA ARG A 51 -2.81 3.41 -6.24
C ARG A 51 -2.32 1.99 -5.99
N LEU A 52 -1.12 1.83 -5.44
CA LEU A 52 -0.49 0.55 -5.20
C LEU A 52 -0.08 0.39 -3.74
N PHE A 53 -0.12 -0.84 -3.23
CA PHE A 53 0.42 -1.17 -1.92
C PHE A 53 1.19 -2.50 -1.96
N ALA A 54 2.35 -2.53 -1.32
CA ALA A 54 3.23 -3.70 -1.28
C ALA A 54 3.32 -4.24 0.16
N PRO A 55 2.52 -5.24 0.55
CA PRO A 55 2.47 -5.71 1.93
C PRO A 55 3.80 -6.26 2.42
N ALA A 56 4.15 -5.95 3.67
CA ALA A 56 5.33 -6.51 4.34
C ALA A 56 5.06 -6.72 5.83
N MET A 57 5.02 -7.98 6.28
CA MET A 57 4.76 -8.35 7.68
C MET A 57 5.10 -9.82 7.95
N ASN A 58 5.09 -10.21 9.22
CA ASN A 58 5.19 -11.61 9.65
C ASN A 58 4.04 -12.45 9.03
N PRO A 59 4.24 -13.76 8.77
CA PRO A 59 3.21 -14.58 8.12
C PRO A 59 1.91 -14.72 8.90
N GLU A 60 1.96 -14.78 10.23
CA GLU A 60 0.76 -14.84 11.07
C GLU A 60 -0.03 -13.52 11.01
N MET A 61 0.66 -12.38 10.91
CA MET A 61 -0.01 -11.10 10.68
C MET A 61 -0.72 -11.08 9.32
N TRP A 62 -0.10 -11.60 8.26
CA TRP A 62 -0.71 -11.64 6.93
C TRP A 62 -1.92 -12.58 6.87
N ARG A 63 -1.84 -13.73 7.55
CA ARG A 63 -2.94 -14.70 7.68
C ARG A 63 -4.07 -14.20 8.58
N HIS A 64 -3.85 -13.15 9.36
CA HIS A 64 -4.85 -12.66 10.29
C HIS A 64 -6.14 -12.20 9.55
N PRO A 65 -7.34 -12.65 9.94
CA PRO A 65 -8.57 -12.36 9.20
C PRO A 65 -8.87 -10.87 9.02
N ALA A 66 -8.46 -10.02 9.97
CA ALA A 66 -8.61 -8.57 9.83
C ALA A 66 -7.71 -7.98 8.74
N VAL A 67 -6.46 -8.44 8.62
CA VAL A 67 -5.53 -7.97 7.59
C VAL A 67 -5.99 -8.42 6.21
N ALA A 68 -6.39 -9.70 6.08
CA ALA A 68 -6.94 -10.22 4.83
C ALA A 68 -8.19 -9.44 4.38
N ARG A 69 -9.13 -9.16 5.29
CA ARG A 69 -10.32 -8.36 4.98
C ARG A 69 -9.97 -6.93 4.55
N ASN A 70 -9.02 -6.29 5.24
CA ASN A 70 -8.63 -4.90 4.93
C ASN A 70 -7.88 -4.80 3.59
N ALA A 71 -7.04 -5.80 3.26
CA ALA A 71 -6.38 -5.88 1.96
C ALA A 71 -7.42 -6.02 0.82
N LEU A 72 -8.40 -6.90 0.99
CA LEU A 72 -9.49 -7.08 0.02
C LEU A 72 -10.36 -5.82 -0.12
N LEU A 73 -10.61 -5.10 0.98
CA LEU A 73 -11.35 -3.84 0.95
C LEU A 73 -10.60 -2.77 0.14
N LEU A 74 -9.28 -2.62 0.37
CA LEU A 74 -8.46 -1.73 -0.45
C LEU A 74 -8.48 -2.11 -1.93
N GLU A 75 -8.37 -3.41 -2.23
CA GLU A 75 -8.47 -3.91 -3.61
C GLU A 75 -9.83 -3.55 -4.23
N SER A 76 -10.93 -3.65 -3.49
CA SER A 76 -12.26 -3.24 -3.96
C SER A 76 -12.42 -1.72 -4.13
N ASP A 77 -11.65 -0.92 -3.39
CA ASP A 77 -11.59 0.55 -3.50
C ASP A 77 -10.62 1.02 -4.60
N GLY A 78 -10.12 0.09 -5.44
CA GLY A 78 -9.30 0.38 -6.61
C GLY A 78 -7.79 0.42 -6.35
N TRP A 79 -7.32 0.01 -5.17
CA TRP A 79 -5.89 -0.17 -4.94
C TRP A 79 -5.39 -1.48 -5.55
N ARG A 80 -4.22 -1.45 -6.17
CA ARG A 80 -3.55 -2.65 -6.68
C ARG A 80 -2.55 -3.18 -5.65
N ARG A 81 -2.76 -4.42 -5.21
CA ARG A 81 -1.82 -5.11 -4.33
C ARG A 81 -0.64 -5.69 -5.11
N ILE A 82 0.58 -5.48 -4.62
CA ILE A 82 1.81 -6.06 -5.15
C ILE A 82 2.43 -6.97 -4.07
N GLY A 83 2.22 -8.29 -4.21
CA GLY A 83 2.60 -9.28 -3.19
C GLY A 83 1.57 -9.45 -2.05
N PRO A 84 2.00 -9.81 -0.82
CA PRO A 84 3.35 -10.22 -0.48
C PRO A 84 3.71 -11.56 -1.15
N VAL A 85 5.00 -11.92 -1.14
CA VAL A 85 5.51 -13.22 -1.61
C VAL A 85 5.79 -14.16 -0.44
N GLU A 86 5.94 -15.45 -0.75
CA GLU A 86 6.43 -16.44 0.20
C GLU A 86 7.96 -16.36 0.32
N GLY A 87 8.46 -16.57 1.53
CA GLY A 87 9.90 -16.69 1.78
C GLY A 87 10.26 -16.39 3.23
N PRO A 88 11.57 -16.33 3.54
CA PRO A 88 12.04 -16.03 4.88
C PRO A 88 11.69 -14.59 5.24
N THR A 89 11.04 -14.43 6.39
CA THR A 89 10.76 -13.12 6.98
C THR A 89 11.86 -12.72 7.96
N ALA A 90 11.94 -11.44 8.30
CA ALA A 90 12.91 -10.94 9.29
C ALA A 90 12.73 -11.57 10.69
N CYS A 91 11.60 -12.22 10.95
CA CYS A 91 11.30 -12.94 12.19
C CYS A 91 11.90 -14.36 12.22
N GLY A 92 12.53 -14.82 11.14
CA GLY A 92 13.06 -16.19 11.02
C GLY A 92 11.99 -17.24 10.69
N GLU A 93 10.79 -16.81 10.32
CA GLU A 93 9.71 -17.68 9.85
C GLU A 93 9.64 -17.65 8.32
N ASP A 94 9.35 -18.81 7.72
CA ASP A 94 9.06 -18.96 6.30
C ASP A 94 7.54 -18.93 6.06
N GLY A 95 7.09 -18.10 5.13
CA GLY A 95 5.68 -18.02 4.77
C GLY A 95 5.34 -16.79 3.94
N PRO A 96 4.05 -16.58 3.62
CA PRO A 96 3.60 -15.39 2.91
C PRO A 96 3.72 -14.17 3.83
N GLY A 97 4.19 -13.04 3.32
CA GLY A 97 4.29 -11.80 4.12
C GLY A 97 5.55 -10.98 3.83
N ARG A 98 6.52 -11.58 3.14
CA ARG A 98 7.70 -10.88 2.62
C ARG A 98 7.28 -9.93 1.50
N MET A 99 7.78 -8.69 1.51
CA MET A 99 7.56 -7.77 0.39
C MET A 99 8.19 -8.35 -0.89
N VAL A 100 7.60 -8.02 -2.04
CA VAL A 100 8.24 -8.26 -3.35
C VAL A 100 9.63 -7.62 -3.42
N GLU A 101 10.46 -8.11 -4.32
CA GLU A 101 11.75 -7.47 -4.58
C GLU A 101 11.57 -6.05 -5.14
N PRO A 102 12.51 -5.12 -4.88
CA PRO A 102 12.44 -3.77 -5.42
C PRO A 102 12.31 -3.72 -6.95
N GLY A 103 12.92 -4.67 -7.67
CA GLY A 103 12.80 -4.78 -9.13
C GLY A 103 11.38 -5.09 -9.59
N GLU A 104 10.75 -6.10 -8.98
CA GLU A 104 9.35 -6.47 -9.26
C GLU A 104 8.38 -5.31 -8.92
N LEU A 105 8.65 -4.60 -7.83
CA LEU A 105 7.85 -3.42 -7.46
C LEU A 105 8.02 -2.29 -8.48
N ALA A 106 9.25 -2.03 -8.94
CA ALA A 106 9.51 -1.02 -9.95
C ALA A 106 8.82 -1.32 -11.28
N GLU A 107 8.86 -2.59 -11.72
CA GLU A 107 8.14 -3.04 -12.93
C GLU A 107 6.62 -2.83 -12.78
N ALA A 108 6.05 -3.15 -11.62
CA ALA A 108 4.63 -2.93 -11.36
C ALA A 108 4.24 -1.45 -11.36
N ILE A 109 5.11 -0.57 -10.85
CA ILE A 109 4.91 0.89 -10.86
C ILE A 109 4.95 1.42 -12.31
N LEU A 110 5.98 1.04 -13.07
CA LEU A 110 6.13 1.48 -14.46
C LEU A 110 4.94 1.03 -15.32
N GLY A 111 4.55 -0.24 -15.21
CA GLY A 111 3.39 -0.76 -15.95
C GLY A 111 2.06 -0.12 -15.54
N ALA A 112 1.95 0.45 -14.33
CA ALA A 112 0.76 1.19 -13.92
C ALA A 112 0.73 2.64 -14.44
N LEU A 113 1.89 3.25 -14.72
CA LEU A 113 1.98 4.59 -15.31
C LEU A 113 1.70 4.59 -16.83
N GLU A 114 1.85 3.45 -17.49
CA GLU A 114 1.67 3.29 -18.94
C GLU A 114 0.24 2.89 -19.36
N ALA A 115 -0.61 2.52 -18.41
CA ALA A 115 -1.98 2.01 -18.64
C ALA A 115 -3.04 3.12 -18.63
#